data_AF-A0A927AY00-F1
#
_entry.id   AF-A0A927AY00-F1
#
_cell.length_a   1.000
_cell.length_b   1.000
_cell.length_c   1.000
_cell.angle_alpha   90.00
_cell.angle_beta   90.00
_cell.angle_gamma   90.00
#
_symmetry.space_group_name_H-M   'P 1'
#
loop_
_entity.id
_entity.type
_entity.pdbx_description
1 polymer ?
#
loop_
_entity_poly.entity_id
_entity_poly.type
_entity_poly.pdbx_seq_one_letter_code
_entity_poly.pdbx_strand_id
1 'polypeptide(L)' 'MQYDFRKYHYRSINAATDAERTAINQELKDLYASLSEDEKEEFNRQLQAFLAKEMGRLKSGYESVKGSLGNN' A
#
# COMPACT_ATOMS: atom_id res chain seq x y z
N MET A 1 16.63 4.78 4.56
CA MET A 1 15.49 5.73 4.38
C MET A 1 14.19 5.00 4.67
N GLN A 2 13.18 5.67 5.23
CA GLN A 2 11.84 5.08 5.38
C GLN A 2 10.93 5.69 4.30
N TYR A 3 10.29 4.84 3.50
CA TYR A 3 9.39 5.29 2.44
C TYR A 3 7.94 5.34 2.96
N ASP A 4 7.28 6.47 2.75
CA ASP A 4 5.90 6.70 3.18
C ASP A 4 4.86 6.05 2.24
N PHE A 5 4.94 4.73 2.06
CA PHE A 5 3.98 3.96 1.25
C PHE A 5 2.53 4.20 1.66
N ARG A 6 2.28 4.46 2.95
CA ARG A 6 0.96 4.80 3.48
C ARG A 6 0.39 6.08 2.86
N LYS A 7 1.24 7.08 2.59
CA LYS A 7 0.82 8.33 1.94
C LYS A 7 0.36 8.07 0.52
N TYR A 8 1.14 7.31 -0.26
CA TYR A 8 0.79 6.93 -1.63
C TYR A 8 -0.48 6.06 -1.66
N HIS A 9 -0.58 5.09 -0.75
CA HIS A 9 -1.75 4.23 -0.64
C HIS A 9 -3.02 5.01 -0.28
N TYR A 10 -2.96 5.89 0.72
CA TYR A 10 -4.09 6.73 1.11
C TYR A 10 -4.49 7.68 -0.02
N ARG A 11 -3.54 8.33 -0.71
CA ARG A 11 -3.84 9.17 -1.88
C ARG A 11 -4.48 8.35 -3.00
N SER A 12 -4.01 7.13 -3.25
CA SER A 12 -4.55 6.26 -4.31
C SER A 12 -5.95 5.75 -3.97
N ILE A 13 -6.25 5.46 -2.70
CA ILE A 13 -7.60 5.12 -2.24
C ILE A 13 -8.56 6.31 -2.40
N ASN A 14 -8.12 7.51 -2.00
CA ASN A 14 -8.95 8.73 -2.04
C ASN A 14 -8.99 9.41 -3.42
N ALA A 15 -8.19 8.94 -4.38
CA ALA A 15 -8.22 9.45 -5.75
C ALA A 15 -9.62 9.24 -6.34
N ALA A 16 -10.24 10.32 -6.81
CA ALA A 16 -11.59 10.31 -7.34
C ALA A 16 -11.63 9.71 -8.76
N THR A 17 -10.48 9.71 -9.44
CA THR A 17 -10.36 9.29 -10.84
C THR A 17 -9.19 8.33 -11.06
N ASP A 18 -9.30 7.52 -12.11
CA ASP A 18 -8.23 6.61 -12.53
C ASP A 18 -6.98 7.38 -12.98
N ALA A 19 -7.14 8.59 -13.53
CA ALA A 19 -6.04 9.48 -13.89
C ALA A 19 -5.20 9.90 -12.68
N GLU A 20 -5.85 10.23 -11.56
CA GLU A 20 -5.14 10.56 -10.31
C GLU A 20 -4.44 9.33 -9.73
N ARG A 21 -5.08 8.15 -9.75
CA ARG A 21 -4.43 6.90 -9.34
C ARG A 21 -3.21 6.60 -10.20
N THR A 22 -3.33 6.80 -11.50
CA THR A 22 -2.24 6.62 -12.46
C THR A 22 -1.10 7.60 -12.19
N ALA A 23 -1.39 8.87 -11.92
CA ALA A 23 -0.38 9.86 -11.57
C ALA A 23 0.36 9.49 -10.28
N ILE A 24 -0.34 9.00 -9.25
CA ILE A 24 0.26 8.55 -7.99
C ILE A 24 1.14 7.31 -8.21
N ASN A 25 0.68 6.35 -9.03
CA ASN A 25 1.47 5.19 -9.39
C ASN A 25 2.70 5.56 -10.22
N GLN A 26 2.59 6.59 -11.05
CA GLN A 26 3.71 7.12 -11.82
C GLN A 26 4.74 7.79 -10.90
N GLU A 27 4.31 8.62 -9.95
CA GLU A 27 5.18 9.24 -8.93
C GLU A 27 5.95 8.18 -8.13
N LEU A 28 5.30 7.06 -7.78
CA LEU A 28 5.94 5.93 -7.10
C LEU A 28 6.98 5.22 -7.99
N LYS A 29 6.68 5.03 -9.29
CA LYS A 29 7.59 4.42 -10.26
C LYS A 29 8.80 5.31 -10.54
N ASP A 30 8.59 6.62 -10.67
CA ASP A 30 9.65 7.59 -10.91
C ASP A 30 10.58 7.68 -9.69
N LEU A 31 10.01 7.66 -8.48
CA LEU A 31 10.80 7.52 -7.26
C LEU A 31 11.65 6.26 -7.32
N TYR A 32 11.06 5.09 -7.58
CA TYR A 32 11.81 3.83 -7.70
C TYR A 32 12.91 3.89 -8.78
N ALA A 33 12.63 4.51 -9.93
CA ALA A 33 13.60 4.66 -11.01
C ALA A 33 14.79 5.55 -10.61
N SER A 34 14.54 6.58 -9.80
CA SER A 34 15.57 7.49 -9.29
C SER A 34 16.50 6.88 -8.24
N LEU A 35 16.12 5.75 -7.64
CA LEU A 35 16.89 5.06 -6.60
C LEU A 35 18.06 4.26 -7.18
N SER A 36 19.13 4.18 -6.38
CA SER A 36 20.27 3.28 -6.63
C SER A 36 19.88 1.81 -6.38
N GLU A 37 20.70 0.85 -6.82
CA GLU A 37 20.38 -0.59 -6.64
C GLU A 37 20.22 -0.99 -5.16
N ASP A 38 21.10 -0.53 -4.28
CA ASP A 38 21.00 -0.76 -2.84
C ASP A 38 19.70 -0.17 -2.25
N GLU A 39 19.30 1.01 -2.73
CA GLU A 39 18.08 1.69 -2.30
C GLU A 39 16.81 1.03 -2.84
N LYS A 40 16.89 0.45 -4.05
CA LYS A 40 15.81 -0.34 -4.66
C LYS A 40 15.56 -1.63 -3.89
N GLU A 41 16.61 -2.31 -3.41
CA GLU A 41 16.44 -3.48 -2.52
C GLU A 41 15.72 -3.11 -1.23
N GLU A 42 16.17 -2.04 -0.57
CA GLU A 42 15.54 -1.53 0.66
C GLU A 42 14.09 -1.08 0.41
N PHE A 43 13.84 -0.40 -0.71
CA PHE A 43 12.48 0.01 -1.13
C PHE A 43 11.58 -1.22 -1.33
N ASN A 44 12.04 -2.23 -2.04
CA ASN A 44 11.28 -3.46 -2.30
C ASN A 44 10.98 -4.22 -0.99
N ARG A 45 11.95 -4.32 -0.08
CA ARG A 45 11.73 -4.92 1.25
C ARG A 45 10.64 -4.18 2.02
N GLN A 46 10.71 -2.85 2.08
CA GLN A 46 9.72 -2.06 2.81
C GLN A 46 8.35 -2.09 2.12
N LEU A 47 8.28 -2.09 0.79
CA LEU A 47 7.05 -2.22 0.02
C LEU A 47 6.37 -3.58 0.30
N GLN A 48 7.14 -4.67 0.27
CA GLN A 48 6.62 -6.00 0.60
C GLN A 48 6.10 -6.07 2.04
N ALA A 49 6.84 -5.51 3.01
CA ALA A 49 6.40 -5.45 4.40
C ALA A 49 5.12 -4.61 4.55
N PHE A 50 5.00 -3.50 3.83
CA PHE A 50 3.81 -2.66 3.81
C PHE A 50 2.61 -3.39 3.22
N LEU A 51 2.77 -4.04 2.06
CA LEU A 51 1.71 -4.83 1.41
C LEU A 51 1.27 -5.99 2.29
N ALA A 52 2.20 -6.72 2.90
CA ALA A 52 1.88 -7.80 3.83
C ALA A 52 1.06 -7.31 5.04
N LYS A 53 1.39 -6.12 5.55
CA LYS A 53 0.68 -5.48 6.67
C LYS A 53 -0.71 -4.98 6.28
N GLU A 54 -0.87 -4.34 5.13
CA GLU A 54 -2.16 -3.87 4.63
C GLU A 54 -3.07 -5.04 4.20
N MET A 55 -2.55 -6.03 3.48
CA MET A 55 -3.29 -7.24 3.11
C MET A 55 -3.65 -8.09 4.35
N GLY A 56 -2.77 -8.16 5.34
CA GLY A 56 -3.04 -8.81 6.62
C GLY A 56 -4.16 -8.13 7.40
N ARG A 57 -4.24 -6.78 7.35
CA ARG A 57 -5.35 -6.00 7.93
C ARG A 57 -6.67 -6.23 7.20
N LEU A 58 -6.67 -6.31 5.87
CA LEU A 58 -7.88 -6.61 5.08
C LEU A 58 -8.46 -7.98 5.41
N LYS A 59 -7.62 -9.01 5.60
CA LYS A 59 -8.08 -10.35 5.99
C LYS A 59 -8.65 -10.37 7.42
N SER A 60 -8.01 -9.67 8.37
CA SER A 60 -8.46 -9.60 9.76
C SER A 60 -9.74 -8.77 9.94
N GLY A 61 -9.93 -7.73 9.13
CA GLY A 61 -11.18 -6.96 9.07
C GLY A 61 -12.37 -7.80 8.62
N TYR A 62 -12.19 -8.68 7.63
CA TYR A 62 -13.26 -9.56 7.14
C TYR A 62 -13.70 -10.63 8.16
N GLU A 63 -12.78 -11.17 8.96
CA GLU A 63 -13.12 -12.13 10.02
C GLU A 63 -13.81 -11.47 11.22
N SER A 64 -13.52 -10.20 11.49
CA SER A 64 -14.15 -9.44 12.59
C SER A 64 -15.63 -9.15 12.34
N VAL A 65 -16.06 -8.98 11.08
CA VAL A 65 -17.48 -8.76 10.74
C VAL A 65 -18.26 -10.09 10.66
N LYS A 66 -17.58 -11.21 10.33
CA LYS A 66 -18.23 -12.53 10.27
C LYS A 66 -18.44 -13.17 11.65
N GLY A 67 -17.65 -12.78 12.66
CA GLY A 67 -17.83 -13.22 14.05
C GLY A 67 -19.04 -12.59 14.77
N SER A 68 -19.64 -11.53 14.22
CA SER A 68 -20.74 -10.81 14.89
C SER A 68 -22.15 -11.14 14.36
N LEU A 69 -22.28 -12.08 13.42
CA LEU A 69 -23.56 -12.52 12.83
C LEU A 69 -23.93 -13.97 13.21
N GLY A 70 -23.21 -14.59 14.14
CA GLY A 70 -23.40 -16.00 14.52
C GLY A 70 -23.63 -16.18 16.01
N ASN A 71 -24.54 -15.42 16.62
CA ASN A 71 -25.08 -15.78 17.93
C ASN A 71 -26.48 -15.19 18.12
N ASN A 72 -27.50 -15.90 17.63
CA ASN A 72 -28.81 -15.97 18.25
C ASN A 72 -29.55 -17.23 17.82
#